data_AF-A0A443S7C5-F1
#
_entry.id   AF-A0A443S7C5-F1
#
_cell.length_a   1.000
_cell.length_b   1.000
_cell.length_c   1.000
_cell.angle_alpha   90.00
_cell.angle_beta   90.00
_cell.angle_gamma   90.00
#
_symmetry.space_group_name_H-M   'P 1'
#
loop_
_entity.id
_entity.type
_entity.pdbx_description
1 polymer ?
#
loop_
_entity_poly.entity_id
_entity_poly.type
_entity_poly.pdbx_seq_one_letter_code
_entity_poly.pdbx_strand_id
1 'polypeptide(L)'
;MEKLHIHRHADRTPLQLYPNDPFKNITFWPQGFGQLSNNGKARMFNLGVHLRNEYKSFLANNPIEVYARSSQADRCINSVQLLLAGLYPPKNEFIWNAHFNWQPIAVYSKPINEDGVKTNN
;
A
#
# COMPACT_ATOMS: atom_id res chain seq x y z
N MET A 1 15.56 -16.97 -8.37
CA MET A 1 15.54 -16.76 -6.90
C MET A 1 14.37 -15.84 -6.61
N GLU A 2 13.54 -16.14 -5.62
CA GLU A 2 12.38 -15.33 -5.27
C GLU A 2 12.67 -14.48 -4.01
N LYS A 3 12.04 -13.30 -3.92
CA LYS A 3 12.11 -12.42 -2.75
C LYS A 3 10.69 -12.14 -2.26
N LEU A 4 10.41 -12.53 -1.01
CA LEU A 4 9.13 -12.28 -0.35
C LEU A 4 9.27 -11.10 0.62
N HIS A 5 8.37 -10.13 0.51
CA HIS A 5 8.26 -9.01 1.45
C HIS A 5 6.88 -9.00 2.09
N ILE A 6 6.83 -8.99 3.43
CA ILE A 6 5.60 -8.92 4.21
C ILE A 6 5.67 -7.64 5.04
N HIS A 7 4.64 -6.79 4.91
CA HIS A 7 4.55 -5.54 5.64
C HIS A 7 3.15 -5.33 6.22
N ARG A 8 3.08 -4.47 7.23
CA ARG A 8 1.83 -3.91 7.75
C ARG A 8 1.39 -2.74 6.86
N HIS A 9 0.09 -2.41 6.90
CA HIS A 9 -0.35 -1.08 6.47
C HIS A 9 0.37 0.03 7.26
N ALA A 10 0.49 1.21 6.68
CA ALA A 10 1.09 2.36 7.38
C ALA A 10 0.11 3.10 8.31
N ASP A 11 0.52 4.29 8.75
CA ASP A 11 -0.21 5.17 9.65
C ASP A 11 -1.65 5.39 9.15
N ARG A 12 -2.60 5.19 10.06
CA ARG A 12 -4.04 5.27 9.79
C ARG A 12 -4.74 6.03 10.88
N THR A 13 -5.94 6.51 10.60
CA THR A 13 -6.86 7.01 11.61
C THR A 13 -7.31 5.86 12.55
N PRO A 14 -7.84 6.18 13.74
CA PRO A 14 -8.39 5.20 14.67
C PRO A 14 -9.46 4.33 14.00
N LEU A 15 -9.58 3.07 14.42
CA LEU A 15 -10.68 2.20 13.96
C LEU A 15 -11.95 2.42 14.77
N GLN A 16 -11.78 2.63 16.07
CA GLN A 16 -12.82 2.86 17.05
C GLN A 16 -12.27 3.85 18.08
N LEU A 17 -13.17 4.55 18.73
CA LEU A 17 -12.87 5.52 19.78
C LEU A 17 -13.52 5.06 21.08
N TYR A 18 -12.95 5.47 22.21
CA TYR A 18 -13.57 5.22 23.51
C TYR A 18 -14.70 6.24 23.77
N PRO A 19 -15.67 5.95 24.66
CA PRO A 19 -16.88 6.76 24.80
C PRO A 19 -16.66 8.27 25.05
N ASN A 20 -15.60 8.61 25.79
CA ASN A 20 -15.27 9.98 26.19
C ASN A 20 -14.08 10.57 25.42
N ASP A 21 -13.81 10.08 24.20
CA ASP A 21 -12.70 10.58 23.39
C ASP A 21 -12.93 12.05 22.99
N PRO A 22 -12.02 12.98 23.32
CA PRO A 22 -12.15 14.39 22.95
C PRO A 22 -12.11 14.62 21.43
N PHE A 23 -11.57 13.67 20.66
CA PHE A 23 -11.45 13.72 19.20
C PHE A 23 -12.52 12.89 18.49
N LYS A 24 -13.66 12.62 19.14
CA LYS A 24 -14.77 11.84 18.55
C LYS A 24 -15.46 12.48 17.35
N ASN A 25 -15.31 13.79 17.17
CA ASN A 25 -15.89 14.48 16.03
C ASN A 25 -15.15 14.08 14.74
N ILE A 26 -15.88 13.65 13.72
CA ILE A 26 -15.33 13.23 12.42
C ILE A 26 -14.51 14.32 11.72
N THR A 27 -14.74 15.60 12.05
CA THR A 27 -13.94 16.72 11.53
C THR A 27 -12.45 16.64 11.90
N PHE A 28 -12.09 15.95 13.00
CA PHE A 28 -10.70 15.65 13.34
C PHE A 28 -10.09 14.56 12.46
N TRP A 29 -10.92 13.79 11.75
CA TRP A 29 -10.55 12.65 10.93
C TRP A 29 -11.16 12.78 9.53
N PRO A 30 -10.78 13.80 8.74
CA PRO A 30 -11.41 14.10 7.45
C PRO A 30 -11.26 12.97 6.42
N GLN A 31 -10.29 12.06 6.61
CA GLN A 31 -10.14 10.86 5.78
C GLN A 31 -11.10 9.73 6.17
N GLY A 32 -11.83 9.85 7.29
CA GLY A 32 -12.63 8.78 7.89
C GLY A 32 -11.84 7.87 8.81
N PHE A 33 -12.54 7.07 9.63
CA PHE A 33 -11.94 6.08 10.54
C PHE A 33 -11.38 4.86 9.79
N GLY A 34 -10.29 4.30 10.32
CA GLY A 34 -9.61 3.14 9.77
C GLY A 34 -8.87 3.36 8.44
N GLN A 35 -8.83 4.59 7.93
CA GLN A 35 -8.24 4.95 6.64
C GLN A 35 -6.80 5.44 6.78
N LEU A 36 -6.00 5.31 5.72
CA LEU A 36 -4.61 5.79 5.75
C LEU A 36 -4.55 7.32 5.89
N SER A 37 -3.69 7.78 6.79
CA SER A 37 -3.34 9.21 6.87
C SER A 37 -2.41 9.58 5.70
N ASN A 38 -2.27 10.87 5.40
CA ASN A 38 -1.32 11.31 4.37
C ASN A 38 0.13 10.95 4.72
N ASN A 39 0.49 10.97 6.01
CA ASN A 39 1.79 10.49 6.49
C ASN A 39 1.97 8.99 6.23
N GLY A 40 0.92 8.20 6.46
CA GLY A 40 0.92 6.78 6.15
C GLY A 40 1.09 6.53 4.66
N LYS A 41 0.43 7.35 3.82
CA LYS A 41 0.58 7.24 2.36
C LYS A 41 2.02 7.49 1.92
N ALA A 42 2.61 8.59 2.39
CA ALA A 42 4.00 8.95 2.10
C ALA A 42 4.99 7.88 2.60
N ARG A 43 4.75 7.30 3.78
CA ARG A 43 5.56 6.23 4.34
C ARG A 43 5.60 4.99 3.43
N MET A 44 4.44 4.55 2.92
CA MET A 44 4.39 3.39 2.03
C MET A 44 5.06 3.63 0.69
N PHE A 45 4.87 4.83 0.11
CA PHE A 45 5.56 5.21 -1.12
C PHE A 45 7.08 5.20 -0.93
N ASN A 46 7.57 5.82 0.15
CA ASN A 46 8.99 5.86 0.47
C ASN A 46 9.58 4.48 0.77
N LEU A 47 8.81 3.58 1.37
CA LEU A 47 9.21 2.18 1.52
C LEU A 47 9.41 1.53 0.14
N GLY A 48 8.51 1.76 -0.81
CA GLY A 48 8.66 1.30 -2.19
C GLY A 48 9.95 1.80 -2.84
N VAL A 49 10.22 3.10 -2.72
CA VAL A 49 11.46 3.71 -3.23
C VAL A 49 12.71 3.10 -2.59
N HIS A 50 12.69 2.88 -1.28
CA HIS A 50 13.79 2.23 -0.57
C HIS A 50 14.01 0.81 -1.10
N LEU A 51 12.97 -0.02 -1.16
CA LEU A 51 13.07 -1.40 -1.68
C LEU A 51 13.53 -1.44 -3.15
N ARG A 52 13.15 -0.47 -3.98
CA ARG A 52 13.64 -0.36 -5.35
C ARG A 52 15.15 -0.16 -5.40
N ASN A 53 15.69 0.68 -4.51
CA ASN A 53 17.11 0.95 -4.41
C ASN A 53 17.89 -0.27 -3.88
N GLU A 54 17.37 -0.91 -2.83
CA GLU A 54 17.97 -2.12 -2.24
C GLU A 54 18.02 -3.28 -3.24
N TYR A 55 16.96 -3.48 -4.02
CA TYR A 55 16.84 -4.59 -4.98
C TYR A 55 17.10 -4.18 -6.44
N LYS A 56 17.79 -3.06 -6.68
CA LYS A 56 18.00 -2.53 -8.05
C LYS A 56 18.68 -3.50 -9.02
N SER A 57 19.54 -4.38 -8.51
CA SER A 57 20.25 -5.40 -9.30
C SER A 57 19.42 -6.68 -9.52
N PHE A 58 18.31 -6.82 -8.78
CA PHE A 58 17.41 -7.97 -8.85
C PHE A 58 16.14 -7.67 -9.68
N LEU A 59 15.63 -6.44 -9.64
CA LEU A 59 14.36 -6.04 -10.26
C LEU A 59 14.55 -5.41 -11.66
N ALA A 60 13.95 -5.99 -12.71
CA ALA A 60 14.12 -5.60 -14.11
C ALA A 60 13.34 -4.34 -14.55
N ASN A 61 12.67 -3.63 -13.62
CA ASN A 61 11.74 -2.51 -13.90
C ASN A 61 10.46 -2.93 -14.65
N ASN A 62 10.23 -4.23 -14.84
CA ASN A 62 9.03 -4.74 -15.50
C ASN A 62 7.95 -5.01 -14.43
N PRO A 63 6.80 -4.30 -14.43
CA PRO A 63 5.75 -4.49 -13.42
C PRO A 63 5.13 -5.90 -13.43
N ILE A 64 5.31 -6.69 -14.49
CA ILE A 64 4.76 -8.05 -14.61
C ILE A 64 5.58 -9.04 -13.75
N GLU A 65 6.81 -8.69 -13.36
CA GLU A 65 7.68 -9.57 -12.56
C GLU A 65 7.26 -9.65 -11.07
N VAL A 66 6.32 -8.80 -10.63
CA VAL A 66 5.87 -8.75 -9.24
C VAL A 66 4.47 -9.33 -9.07
N TYR A 67 4.33 -10.19 -8.07
CA TYR A 67 3.03 -10.61 -7.54
C TYR A 67 2.73 -9.84 -6.25
N ALA A 68 1.60 -9.13 -6.21
CA ALA A 68 1.18 -8.36 -5.05
C ALA A 68 -0.13 -8.87 -4.48
N ARG A 69 -0.15 -9.14 -3.17
CA ARG A 69 -1.33 -9.58 -2.43
C ARG A 69 -1.54 -8.74 -1.17
N SER A 70 -2.79 -8.37 -0.90
CA SER A 70 -3.22 -7.64 0.30
C SER A 70 -4.39 -8.33 0.99
N SER A 71 -4.58 -8.08 2.29
CA SER A 71 -5.90 -8.28 2.91
C SER A 71 -6.88 -7.22 2.41
N GLN A 72 -8.18 -7.51 2.48
CA GLN A 72 -9.20 -6.70 1.80
C GLN A 72 -9.49 -5.32 2.41
N ALA A 73 -8.97 -5.01 3.60
CA ALA A 73 -9.20 -3.69 4.18
C ALA A 73 -8.58 -2.58 3.31
N ASP A 74 -9.31 -1.48 3.08
CA ASP A 74 -8.88 -0.37 2.21
C ASP A 74 -7.46 0.11 2.52
N ARG A 75 -7.16 0.32 3.80
CA ARG A 75 -5.83 0.73 4.28
C ARG A 75 -4.71 -0.21 3.86
N CYS A 76 -4.98 -1.49 3.72
CA CYS A 76 -4.00 -2.50 3.31
C CYS A 76 -3.79 -2.45 1.80
N ILE A 77 -4.88 -2.45 1.03
CA ILE A 77 -4.82 -2.37 -0.44
C ILE A 77 -4.11 -1.07 -0.86
N ASN A 78 -4.54 0.06 -0.30
CA ASN A 78 -3.95 1.37 -0.58
C ASN A 78 -2.47 1.41 -0.18
N SER A 79 -2.07 0.75 0.92
CA SER A 79 -0.66 0.66 1.31
C SER A 79 0.19 -0.08 0.28
N VAL A 80 -0.31 -1.21 -0.23
CA VAL A 80 0.39 -1.98 -1.28
C VAL A 80 0.47 -1.19 -2.57
N GLN A 81 -0.61 -0.53 -2.99
CA GLN A 81 -0.60 0.32 -4.19
C GLN A 81 0.45 1.44 -4.12
N LEU A 82 0.59 2.09 -2.96
CA LEU A 82 1.59 3.13 -2.76
C LEU A 82 3.02 2.59 -2.74
N LEU A 83 3.24 1.44 -2.09
CA LEU A 83 4.52 0.75 -2.14
C LEU A 83 4.89 0.42 -3.59
N LEU A 84 3.96 -0.15 -4.36
CA LEU A 84 4.18 -0.49 -5.77
C LEU A 84 4.46 0.75 -6.63
N ALA A 85 3.80 1.87 -6.36
CA ALA A 85 4.07 3.14 -7.05
C ALA A 85 5.52 3.64 -6.82
N GLY A 86 6.06 3.48 -5.61
CA GLY A 86 7.46 3.79 -5.33
C GLY A 86 8.45 2.73 -5.83
N LEU A 87 8.02 1.47 -5.86
CA LEU A 87 8.85 0.33 -6.25
C LEU A 87 9.01 0.21 -7.78
N TYR A 88 7.96 0.52 -8.54
CA TYR A 88 7.91 0.40 -9.99
C TYR A 88 7.40 1.69 -10.65
N PRO A 89 8.16 2.80 -10.59
CA PRO A 89 7.87 3.94 -11.46
C PRO A 89 7.98 3.47 -12.94
N PRO A 90 7.05 3.88 -13.82
CA PRO A 90 7.05 3.46 -15.22
C PRO A 90 8.34 3.86 -15.95
N LYS A 91 8.85 2.96 -16.79
CA LYS A 91 10.02 3.19 -17.64
C LYS A 91 9.78 2.60 -19.02
N ASN A 92 10.40 3.22 -20.04
CA ASN A 92 10.39 2.75 -21.42
C ASN A 92 8.96 2.47 -21.92
N GLU A 93 8.68 1.26 -22.38
CA GLU A 93 7.38 0.81 -22.89
C GLU A 93 6.24 0.85 -21.86
N PHE A 94 6.55 0.91 -20.57
CA PHE A 94 5.55 0.98 -19.50
C PHE A 94 5.09 2.42 -19.18
N ILE A 95 5.67 3.43 -19.83
CA ILE A 95 5.21 4.82 -19.73
C ILE A 95 3.96 4.97 -20.60
N TRP A 96 2.78 4.87 -19.98
CA TRP A 96 1.49 5.08 -20.65
C TRP A 96 1.04 6.57 -20.62
N ASN A 97 1.60 7.37 -19.71
CA ASN A 97 1.31 8.79 -19.56
C ASN A 97 2.58 9.58 -19.19
N ALA A 98 3.02 10.47 -20.08
CA ALA A 98 4.24 11.26 -19.89
C ALA A 98 4.15 12.28 -18.74
N HIS A 99 2.95 12.63 -18.29
CA HIS A 99 2.71 13.61 -17.22
C HIS A 99 2.33 12.96 -15.88
N PHE A 100 2.26 11.63 -15.82
CA PHE A 100 1.86 10.92 -14.62
C PHE A 100 2.76 9.72 -14.37
N ASN A 101 3.73 9.88 -13.46
CA ASN A 101 4.74 8.89 -13.13
C ASN A 101 4.20 7.77 -12.22
N TRP A 102 3.20 7.04 -12.73
CA TRP A 102 2.56 5.92 -12.06
C TRP A 102 2.08 4.92 -13.11
N GLN A 103 2.06 3.64 -12.76
CA GLN A 103 1.50 2.59 -13.59
C GLN A 103 0.65 1.63 -12.77
N PRO A 104 -0.40 1.05 -13.36
CA PRO A 104 -1.21 0.05 -12.68
C PRO A 104 -0.41 -1.23 -12.47
N ILE A 105 -0.48 -1.77 -11.26
CA ILE A 105 0.00 -3.11 -10.90
C ILE A 105 -1.13 -3.80 -10.14
N ALA A 106 -1.47 -5.02 -10.55
CA ALA A 106 -2.57 -5.78 -9.96
C ALA A 106 -2.28 -6.11 -8.49
N VAL A 107 -3.24 -5.84 -7.60
CA VAL A 107 -3.19 -6.22 -6.19
C VAL A 107 -4.31 -7.21 -5.93
N TYR A 108 -3.94 -8.45 -5.64
CA TYR A 108 -4.91 -9.52 -5.36
C TYR A 108 -5.34 -9.48 -3.91
N SER A 109 -6.62 -9.76 -3.66
CA SER A 109 -7.15 -9.92 -2.31
C SER A 109 -8.21 -10.99 -2.27
N LYS A 110 -8.51 -11.45 -1.06
CA LYS A 110 -9.60 -12.39 -0.77
C LYS A 110 -10.49 -11.81 0.32
N PRO A 111 -11.77 -12.20 0.37
CA PRO A 111 -12.65 -11.90 1.49
C PRO A 111 -12.01 -12.25 2.86
N ILE A 112 -12.28 -11.47 3.92
CA ILE A 112 -11.69 -11.69 5.26
C ILE A 112 -11.89 -13.13 5.75
N ASN A 113 -13.08 -13.68 5.52
CA ASN A 113 -13.45 -15.05 5.90
C ASN A 113 -12.77 -16.14 5.05
N GLU A 114 -12.11 -15.78 3.95
CA GLU A 114 -11.46 -16.67 2.99
C GLU A 114 -9.96 -16.39 2.82
N ASP A 115 -9.41 -15.36 3.47
CA ASP A 115 -8.04 -14.91 3.25
C ASP A 115 -7.04 -15.99 3.65
N GLY A 116 -7.28 -16.69 4.77
CA GLY A 116 -6.51 -17.86 5.23
C GLY A 116 -5.00 -17.62 5.45
N VAL A 117 -4.52 -16.40 5.25
CA VAL A 117 -3.10 -16.00 5.25
C VAL A 117 -2.82 -14.83 6.17
N LYS A 118 -3.84 -14.07 6.61
CA LYS A 118 -3.71 -13.01 7.63
C LYS A 118 -4.78 -13.22 8.70
N THR A 119 -4.37 -13.26 9.97
CA THR A 119 -5.22 -13.58 11.12
C THR A 119 -6.21 -12.45 11.42
N ASN A 120 -7.42 -12.83 11.85
CA ASN A 120 -8.51 -11.94 12.26
C ASN A 120 -8.25 -11.28 13.63
N ASN A 121 -7.16 -10.51 13.75
CA ASN A 121 -6.86 -9.77 14.97
C ASN A 121 -6.94 -8.25 14.73
#